data_AF-X1K8J5-F1
#
_entry.id   AF-X1K8J5-F1
#
_cell.length_a   1.000
_cell.length_b   1.000
_cell.length_c   1.000
_cell.angle_alpha   90.00
_cell.angle_beta   90.00
_cell.angle_gamma   90.00
#
_symmetry.space_group_name_H-M   'P 1'
#
loop_
_entity.id
_entity.type
_entity.pdbx_description
1 polymer ?
#
loop_
_entity_poly.entity_id
_entity_poly.type
_entity_poly.pdbx_seq_one_letter_code
_entity_poly.pdbx_strand_id
1 'polypeptide(L)' 'TIKALNNVGKVIKGSKVLIMGLTYKENVADTRETPVKEIIKELKEYGVDIYGYDPLLDNIELEFG' A
#
# COMPACT_ATOMS: atom_id res chain seq x y z
N THR A 1 8.54 6.19 1.61
CA THR A 1 7.15 6.61 1.32
C THR A 1 7.08 8.12 1.10
N ILE A 2 6.64 8.93 2.06
CA ILE A 2 6.47 10.39 1.87
C ILE A 2 7.79 11.10 1.59
N LYS A 3 8.85 10.76 2.35
CA LYS A 3 10.20 11.30 2.12
C LYS A 3 10.69 11.03 0.69
N ALA A 4 10.37 9.87 0.12
CA ALA A 4 10.80 9.52 -1.23
C ALA A 4 10.10 10.39 -2.29
N LEU A 5 8.80 10.63 -2.14
CA LEU A 5 8.04 11.54 -3.01
C LEU A 5 8.59 12.97 -2.92
N ASN A 6 8.90 13.45 -1.70
CA ASN A 6 9.45 14.78 -1.48
C ASN A 6 10.87 14.92 -2.06
N ASN A 7 11.72 13.90 -1.92
CA ASN A 7 13.09 13.93 -2.43
C ASN A 7 13.15 14.06 -3.96
N VAL A 8 12.14 13.58 -4.67
CA VAL A 8 12.04 13.72 -6.14
C VAL A 8 11.15 14.91 -6.57
N GLY A 9 10.73 15.76 -5.62
CA GLY A 9 9.88 16.92 -5.89
C GLY A 9 8.47 16.58 -6.38
N LYS A 10 7.98 15.36 -6.13
CA LYS A 10 6.65 14.94 -6.56
C LYS A 10 5.59 15.40 -5.56
N VAL A 11 4.53 16.03 -6.08
CA VAL A 11 3.38 16.43 -5.27
C VAL A 11 2.77 15.22 -4.59
N ILE A 12 2.65 15.25 -3.26
CA ILE A 12 2.17 14.11 -2.47
C ILE A 12 0.69 13.85 -2.78
N LYS A 13 -0.17 14.85 -2.60
CA LYS A 13 -1.62 14.73 -2.84
C LYS A 13 -1.88 14.41 -4.32
N GLY A 14 -2.66 13.36 -4.58
CA GLY A 14 -2.95 12.85 -5.92
C GLY A 14 -1.80 12.09 -6.58
N SER A 15 -0.70 11.82 -5.86
CA SER A 15 0.29 10.86 -6.34
C SER A 15 -0.32 9.47 -6.36
N LYS A 16 0.05 8.69 -7.38
CA LYS A 16 -0.26 7.27 -7.48
C LYS A 16 0.91 6.44 -6.97
N VAL A 17 0.64 5.51 -6.06
CA VAL A 17 1.62 4.59 -5.49
C VAL A 17 1.11 3.16 -5.60
N LEU A 18 1.93 2.27 -6.16
CA LEU A 18 1.70 0.83 -6.18
C LEU A 18 2.49 0.18 -5.04
N ILE A 19 1.83 -0.59 -4.21
CA ILE A 19 2.43 -1.45 -3.18
C ILE A 19 2.43 -2.88 -3.72
N MET A 20 3.62 -3.48 -3.82
CA MET A 20 3.79 -4.86 -4.24
C MET A 20 4.19 -5.71 -3.03
N GLY A 21 3.45 -6.77 -2.77
CA GLY A 21 3.57 -7.56 -1.54
C GLY A 21 2.69 -6.97 -0.44
N LEU A 22 1.64 -7.71 -0.11
CA LEU A 22 0.60 -7.33 0.86
C LEU A 22 0.51 -8.35 1.99
N THR A 23 0.91 -9.60 1.76
CA THR A 23 0.93 -10.64 2.80
C THR A 23 2.03 -10.40 3.84
N TYR A 24 1.76 -10.83 5.07
CA TYR A 24 2.69 -10.75 6.21
C TYR A 24 3.81 -11.80 6.12
N LYS A 25 3.50 -12.97 5.52
CA LYS A 25 4.41 -14.10 5.38
C LYS A 25 4.56 -14.49 3.92
N GLU A 26 5.78 -14.86 3.56
CA GLU A 26 6.06 -15.40 2.23
C GLU A 26 5.24 -16.66 1.96
N ASN A 27 4.69 -16.75 0.75
CA ASN A 27 3.93 -17.91 0.25
C ASN A 27 2.69 -18.28 1.07
N VAL A 28 2.20 -17.38 1.93
CA VAL A 28 0.96 -17.57 2.70
C VAL A 28 0.07 -16.35 2.51
N ALA A 29 -1.18 -16.58 2.08
CA ALA A 29 -2.22 -15.55 1.95
C ALA A 29 -2.73 -15.08 3.33
N ASP A 30 -1.85 -14.45 4.12
CA ASP A 30 -2.17 -13.92 5.45
C ASP A 30 -1.89 -12.41 5.49
N THR A 31 -2.95 -11.61 5.62
CA THR A 31 -2.93 -10.14 5.65
C THR A 31 -3.20 -9.59 7.06
N ARG A 32 -3.43 -10.45 8.06
CA ARG A 32 -3.98 -10.01 9.36
C ARG A 32 -3.04 -9.05 10.08
N GLU A 33 -1.78 -9.44 10.19
CA GLU A 33 -0.70 -8.71 10.88
C GLU A 33 0.22 -7.96 9.91
N THR A 34 -0.20 -7.74 8.66
CA THR A 34 0.65 -7.07 7.68
C THR A 34 0.86 -5.59 8.06
N PRO A 35 2.12 -5.09 8.09
CA PRO A 35 2.39 -3.67 8.34
C PRO A 35 1.90 -2.79 7.20
N VAL A 36 1.56 -3.37 6.05
CA VAL A 36 1.06 -2.66 4.87
C VAL A 36 -0.24 -1.90 5.17
N LYS A 37 -1.09 -2.39 6.07
CA LYS A 37 -2.34 -1.70 6.45
C LYS A 37 -2.09 -0.29 6.99
N GLU A 38 -1.11 -0.14 7.88
CA GLU A 38 -0.73 1.16 8.43
C GLU A 38 -0.12 2.07 7.35
N ILE A 39 0.69 1.51 6.45
CA ILE A 39 1.28 2.28 5.33
C ILE A 39 0.19 2.81 4.39
N ILE A 40 -0.80 1.98 4.04
CA ILE A 40 -1.93 2.38 3.20
C ILE A 40 -2.71 3.51 3.88
N LYS A 41 -3.01 3.35 5.17
CA LYS A 41 -3.74 4.36 5.95
C LYS A 41 -3.00 5.69 5.98
N GLU A 42 -1.71 5.69 6.33
CA GLU A 42 -0.88 6.89 6.38
C GLU A 42 -0.88 7.59 5.01
N LEU A 43 -0.65 6.87 3.92
CA LEU A 43 -0.61 7.47 2.59
C LEU A 43 -2.00 7.98 2.13
N LYS A 44 -3.09 7.25 2.43
CA LYS A 44 -4.47 7.69 2.16
C LYS A 44 -4.77 9.01 2.92
N GLU A 45 -4.28 9.20 4.15
CA GLU A 45 -4.43 10.45 4.92
C GLU A 45 -3.77 11.66 4.23
N TYR A 46 -2.70 11.45 3.46
CA TYR A 46 -2.08 12.48 2.63
C TYR A 46 -2.76 12.68 1.25
N GLY A 47 -3.86 11.97 0.99
CA GLY A 47 -4.59 12.02 -0.28
C GLY A 47 -3.83 11.39 -1.44
N VAL A 48 -3.03 10.35 -1.17
CA VAL A 48 -2.34 9.56 -2.19
C VAL A 48 -3.29 8.47 -2.70
N ASP A 49 -3.32 8.26 -4.01
CA ASP A 49 -4.04 7.15 -4.64
C ASP A 49 -3.19 5.87 -4.53
N ILE A 50 -3.71 4.87 -3.83
CA ILE A 50 -2.99 3.62 -3.56
C ILE A 50 -3.54 2.48 -4.40
N TYR A 51 -2.62 1.70 -4.95
CA TYR A 51 -2.89 0.44 -5.64
C TYR A 51 -2.10 -0.66 -4.95
N GLY A 52 -2.70 -1.84 -4.81
CA GLY A 52 -2.05 -3.02 -4.23
C GLY A 52 -1.89 -4.12 -5.27
N TYR A 53 -0.83 -4.92 -5.14
CA TYR A 53 -0.67 -6.17 -5.86
C TYR A 53 0.03 -7.21 -4.98
N ASP A 54 -0.57 -8.40 -4.88
CA ASP A 54 0.05 -9.58 -4.28
C ASP A 54 -0.44 -10.82 -5.03
N PRO A 55 0.45 -11.70 -5.52
CA PRO A 55 0.04 -12.89 -6.27
C PRO A 55 -0.73 -13.93 -5.44
N LEU A 56 -0.74 -13.82 -4.12
CA LEU A 56 -1.44 -14.73 -3.22
C LEU A 56 -2.86 -14.25 -2.85
N LEU A 57 -3.24 -13.04 -3.28
CA LEU A 57 -4.52 -12.44 -2.94
C LEU A 57 -5.39 -12.28 -4.20
N ASP A 58 -6.53 -12.96 -4.19
CA ASP A 58 -7.50 -12.89 -5.30
C ASP A 58 -8.31 -11.60 -5.28
N ASN A 59 -8.52 -11.00 -4.10
CA ASN A 59 -9.33 -9.79 -3.95
C ASN A 59 -8.76 -8.86 -2.88
N ILE A 60 -7.97 -7.89 -3.34
CA ILE A 60 -7.30 -6.91 -2.47
C ILE A 60 -8.31 -5.92 -1.87
N GLU A 61 -9.37 -5.56 -2.60
CA GLU A 61 -10.40 -4.64 -2.12
C GLU A 61 -11.12 -5.19 -0.88
N LEU A 62 -11.40 -6.50 -0.84
CA LEU A 62 -12.00 -7.16 0.32
C LEU A 62 -11.10 -7.12 1.57
N GLU A 63 -9.78 -7.13 1.37
CA GLU A 63 -8.79 -7.21 2.44
C GLU A 63 -8.39 -5.83 3.01
N PHE A 64 -8.45 -4.77 2.20
CA PHE A 64 -7.90 -3.45 2.53
C PHE A 64 -8.88 -2.26 2.36
N GLY A 65 -10.06 -2.47 1.76
CA GLY A 65 -11.02 -1.41 1.41
C GLY A 65 -10.40 -0.27 0.61
#